data_AF-A0A2J0YZF0-F1
#
_entry.id   AF-A0A2J0YZF0-F1
#
_cell.length_a   1.000
_cell.length_b   1.000
_cell.length_c   1.000
_cell.angle_alpha   90.00
_cell.angle_beta   90.00
_cell.angle_gamma   90.00
#
_symmetry.space_group_name_H-M   'P 1'
#
loop_
_entity.id
_entity.type
_entity.pdbx_description
1 polymer ?
#
loop_
_entity_poly.entity_id
_entity_poly.type
_entity_poly.pdbx_seq_one_letter_code
_entity_poly.pdbx_strand_id
1 'polypeptide(L)' 'MFDNEEIGIPCPECGHETSKPVAWVKANDELPCRRCGTAIVLENEKHLLTIEQVAQNMTKLRRSLAKFRRNARGARWHR' A
#
# COMPACT_ATOMS: atom_id res chain seq x y z
N MET A 1 4.32 -2.69 -6.94
CA MET A 1 5.58 -2.89 -6.17
C MET A 1 5.34 -3.26 -4.70
N PHE A 2 4.10 -3.22 -4.18
CA PHE A 2 3.70 -3.82 -2.89
C PHE A 2 2.84 -5.07 -3.06
N ASP A 3 2.76 -5.60 -4.28
CA ASP A 3 1.78 -6.62 -4.64
C ASP A 3 2.00 -7.95 -3.88
N ASN A 4 3.20 -8.17 -3.36
CA ASN A 4 3.54 -9.34 -2.51
C ASN A 4 3.51 -9.06 -1.00
N GLU A 5 3.16 -7.84 -0.57
CA GLU A 5 3.06 -7.52 0.85
C GLU A 5 1.77 -8.13 1.40
N GLU A 6 1.86 -8.80 2.55
CA GLU A 6 0.71 -9.42 3.21
C GLU A 6 -0.01 -8.36 4.06
N ILE A 7 -1.32 -8.23 3.85
CA ILE A 7 -2.18 -7.38 4.68
C ILE A 7 -3.19 -8.23 5.43
N GLY A 8 -3.42 -7.89 6.70
CA GLY A 8 -4.47 -8.49 7.51
C GLY A 8 -5.83 -7.89 7.14
N ILE A 9 -6.77 -8.75 6.73
CA ILE A 9 -8.16 -8.36 6.47
C ILE A 9 -9.02 -8.86 7.64
N PRO A 10 -9.49 -7.98 8.52
CA PRO A 10 -10.39 -8.35 9.61
C PRO A 10 -11.81 -8.59 9.10
N CYS A 11 -12.45 -9.65 9.56
CA CYS A 11 -13.88 -9.86 9.32
C CYS A 11 -14.71 -8.89 10.18
N PRO A 12 -15.64 -8.11 9.58
CA PRO A 12 -16.44 -7.14 10.33
C PRO A 12 -17.42 -7.78 11.32
N GLU A 13 -17.84 -9.03 11.05
CA GLU A 13 -18.83 -9.73 11.88
C GLU A 13 -18.20 -10.45 13.08
N CYS A 14 -17.10 -11.17 12.86
CA CYS A 14 -16.52 -12.04 13.90
C CYS A 14 -15.11 -11.62 14.37
N GLY A 15 -14.56 -10.55 13.78
CA GLY A 15 -13.22 -10.03 14.10
C GLY A 15 -12.06 -10.96 13.70
N HIS A 16 -12.32 -12.06 13.01
CA HIS A 16 -11.26 -12.96 12.57
C HIS A 16 -10.47 -12.34 11.42
N GLU A 17 -9.16 -12.26 11.58
CA GLU A 17 -8.26 -11.68 10.59
C GLU A 17 -7.72 -12.77 9.64
N THR A 18 -7.67 -12.45 8.34
CA THR A 18 -7.07 -13.30 7.31
C THR A 18 -6.02 -12.51 6.55
N SER A 19 -4.78 -13.00 6.51
CA SER A 19 -3.70 -12.39 5.75
C SER A 19 -3.78 -12.76 4.26
N LYS A 20 -3.64 -11.76 3.39
CA LYS A 20 -3.55 -11.93 1.93
C LYS A 20 -2.53 -10.97 1.31
N PRO A 21 -1.89 -11.38 0.19
CA PRO A 21 -1.08 -10.46 -0.61
C PRO A 21 -1.94 -9.30 -1.15
N VAL A 22 -1.39 -8.10 -1.17
CA VAL A 22 -2.01 -6.91 -1.79
C VAL A 22 -2.42 -7.17 -3.24
N ALA A 23 -1.64 -7.95 -4.02
CA ALA A 23 -2.00 -8.38 -5.37
C ALA A 23 -3.35 -9.11 -5.39
N TRP A 24 -3.52 -10.04 -4.46
CA TRP A 24 -4.71 -10.85 -4.34
C TRP A 24 -5.90 -9.99 -3.96
N VAL A 25 -5.72 -9.08 -3.00
CA VAL A 25 -6.78 -8.16 -2.56
C VAL A 25 -7.21 -7.21 -3.68
N LYS A 26 -6.29 -6.74 -4.53
CA LYS A 26 -6.64 -5.94 -5.72
C LYS A 26 -7.41 -6.74 -6.78
N ALA A 27 -7.07 -8.02 -6.95
CA ALA A 27 -7.61 -8.88 -8.01
C ALA A 27 -8.95 -9.55 -7.66
N ASN A 28 -9.37 -9.54 -6.38
CA ASN A 28 -10.60 -10.15 -5.92
C ASN A 28 -11.52 -9.08 -5.34
N ASP A 29 -12.83 -9.26 -5.46
CA ASP A 29 -13.82 -8.30 -4.93
C ASP A 29 -14.35 -8.72 -3.56
N GLU A 30 -14.31 -10.01 -3.26
CA GLU A 30 -14.81 -10.58 -2.01
C GLU A 30 -13.87 -11.64 -1.44
N LEU A 31 -13.86 -11.75 -0.11
CA LEU A 31 -13.19 -12.81 0.63
C LEU A 31 -14.19 -13.44 1.62
N PRO A 32 -14.54 -14.72 1.48
CA PRO A 32 -15.33 -15.40 2.49
C PRO A 32 -14.51 -15.59 3.77
N CYS A 33 -15.08 -15.17 4.91
CA CYS A 33 -14.46 -15.37 6.21
C CYS A 33 -14.36 -16.87 6.53
N ARG A 34 -13.15 -17.36 6.84
CA ARG A 34 -12.92 -18.76 7.21
C ARG A 34 -13.58 -19.19 8.52
N ARG A 35 -14.03 -18.24 9.35
CA ARG A 35 -14.62 -18.51 10.66
C ARG A 35 -16.14 -18.49 10.65
N CYS A 36 -16.74 -17.39 10.18
CA CYS A 36 -18.20 -17.21 10.21
C CYS A 36 -18.86 -17.33 8.84
N GLY A 37 -18.09 -17.46 7.76
CA GLY A 37 -18.62 -17.60 6.39
C GLY A 37 -19.09 -16.29 5.74
N THR A 38 -19.11 -15.17 6.47
CA THR A 38 -19.51 -13.87 5.94
C THR A 38 -18.62 -13.47 4.76
N ALA A 39 -19.22 -13.00 3.67
CA ALA A 39 -18.51 -12.39 2.55
C ALA A 39 -17.99 -11.01 2.95
N ILE A 40 -16.66 -10.83 2.93
CA ILE A 40 -15.98 -9.57 3.19
C ILE A 40 -15.77 -8.86 1.85
N VAL A 41 -16.43 -7.72 1.63
CA VAL A 41 -16.26 -6.91 0.42
C VAL A 41 -14.93 -6.14 0.51
N LEU A 42 -14.05 -6.34 -0.46
CA LEU A 42 -12.65 -5.85 -0.43
C LEU A 42 -12.46 -4.44 -1.02
N GLU A 43 -13.53 -3.79 -1.47
CA GLU A 43 -13.45 -2.49 -2.14
C GLU A 43 -12.88 -1.39 -1.22
N ASN A 44 -13.22 -1.42 0.07
CA ASN A 44 -12.68 -0.49 1.07
C ASN A 44 -11.18 -0.68 1.27
N GLU A 45 -10.71 -1.93 1.33
CA GLU A 45 -9.30 -2.28 1.47
C GLU A 45 -8.50 -1.83 0.25
N LYS A 46 -9.05 -1.98 -0.97
CA LYS A 46 -8.44 -1.47 -2.21
C LYS A 46 -8.24 0.05 -2.16
N HIS A 47 -9.20 0.79 -1.61
CA HIS A 47 -9.12 2.25 -1.50
C HIS A 47 -8.01 2.67 -0.53
N LEU A 48 -7.91 2.01 0.63
CA LEU A 48 -6.87 2.29 1.63
C LEU A 48 -5.46 2.00 1.09
N LEU A 49 -5.29 0.87 0.40
CA LEU A 49 -4.03 0.51 -0.27
C LEU A 49 -3.57 1.55 -1.28
N THR A 50 -4.52 2.16 -2.01
CA THR A 50 -4.23 3.19 -3.00
C THR A 50 -3.74 4.48 -2.33
N ILE A 51 -4.32 4.88 -1.21
CA ILE A 51 -3.92 6.09 -0.47
C ILE A 51 -2.49 5.94 0.09
N GLU A 52 -2.18 4.78 0.69
CA GLU A 52 -0.85 4.53 1.25
C GLU A 52 0.24 4.53 0.17
N GLN A 53 -0.05 3.91 -0.98
CA GLN A 53 0.82 3.90 -2.15
C GLN A 53 1.16 5.33 -2.63
N VAL A 54 0.15 6.22 -2.66
CA VAL A 54 0.33 7.63 -3.06
C VAL A 54 1.21 8.38 -2.05
N ALA A 55 0.96 8.22 -0.74
CA ALA A 55 1.74 8.89 0.31
C ALA A 55 3.23 8.49 0.29
N GLN A 56 3.52 7.20 0.09
CA GLN A 56 4.90 6.71 0.00
C GLN A 56 5.60 7.20 -1.27
N ASN A 57 4.92 7.21 -2.40
CA ASN A 57 5.46 7.72 -3.67
C ASN A 57 5.79 9.22 -3.57
N MET A 58 4.94 10.01 -2.94
CA MET A 58 5.22 11.44 -2.68
C MET A 58 6.45 11.62 -1.78
N THR A 59 6.62 10.78 -0.76
CA THR A 59 7.79 10.83 0.13
C THR A 59 9.08 10.49 -0.62
N LYS A 60 9.07 9.47 -1.48
CA LYS A 60 10.22 9.12 -2.34
C LYS A 60 10.55 10.25 -3.32
N LEU A 61 9.55 10.83 -3.97
CA LEU A 61 9.73 11.97 -4.87
C LEU A 61 10.40 13.16 -4.14
N ARG A 62 9.90 13.52 -2.95
CA ARG A 62 10.50 14.58 -2.12
C ARG A 62 11.96 14.29 -1.79
N ARG A 63 12.30 13.04 -1.43
CA ARG A 63 13.69 12.61 -1.16
C ARG A 63 14.58 12.75 -2.40
N SER A 64 14.10 12.32 -3.56
CA SER A 64 14.82 12.43 -4.83
C SER A 64 15.08 13.89 -5.23
N LEU A 65 14.06 14.75 -5.11
CA LEU A 65 14.20 16.20 -5.35
C LEU A 65 15.20 16.86 -4.39
N ALA A 66 15.17 16.48 -3.10
CA ALA A 66 16.12 16.98 -2.12
C ALA A 66 17.57 16.59 -2.44
N LYS A 67 17.80 15.35 -2.91
CA LYS A 67 19.11 14.86 -3.35
C LYS A 67 19.58 15.60 -4.60
N PHE A 68 18.70 15.75 -5.59
CA PHE A 68 19.00 16.49 -6.82
C PHE A 68 19.40 17.95 -6.52
N ARG A 69 18.65 18.63 -5.64
CA ARG A 69 18.96 20.00 -5.18
C ARG A 69 20.30 20.12 -4.44
N ARG A 70 20.75 19.09 -3.72
CA ARG A 70 22.09 19.07 -3.10
C ARG A 70 23.18 18.92 -4.17
N ASN A 71 23.00 17.99 -5.10
CA ASN A 71 23.95 17.75 -6.18
C ASN A 71 24.12 18.97 -7.11
N ALA A 72 23.01 19.64 -7.45
CA ALA A 72 23.04 20.87 -8.25
C ALA A 72 23.77 22.04 -7.57
N ARG A 73 23.80 22.09 -6.23
CA ARG A 73 24.57 23.10 -5.48
C ARG A 73 26.04 22.72 -5.30
N GLY A 74 26.36 21.42 -5.24
CA GLY A 74 27.74 20.92 -5.20
C GLY A 74 28.49 21.12 -6.53
N ALA A 75 27.79 21.08 -7.66
CA ALA A 75 28.37 21.30 -8.99
C ALA A 75 28.85 22.75 -9.25
N ARG A 76 28.54 23.71 -8.36
CA ARG A 76 28.95 25.13 -8.49
C ARG A 76 30.40 25.39 -8.04
N TRP A 77 31.05 24.45 -7.34
CA TRP A 77 32.42 24.60 -6.81
C TRP A 77 33.52 23.97 -7.68
N HIS A 78 33.17 23.49 -8.88
CA HIS A 78 34.12 22.99 -9.87
C HIS A 78 34.04 23.85 -11.16
N ARG A 79 34.43 25.11 -11.06
CA ARG A 79 34.88 25.93 -12.20
C ARG A 79 35.80 27.03 -11.70
#